data_AF-A0A530QT43-F1
#
_entry.id   AF-A0A530QT43-F1
#
_cell.length_a   1.000
_cell.length_b   1.000
_cell.length_c   1.000
_cell.angle_alpha   90.00
_cell.angle_beta   90.00
_cell.angle_gamma   90.00
#
_symmetry.space_group_name_H-M   'P 1'
#
loop_
_entity.id
_entity.type
_entity.pdbx_description
1 polymer ?
#
loop_
_entity_poly.entity_id
_entity_poly.type
_entity_poly.pdbx_seq_one_letter_code
_entity_poly.pdbx_strand_id
1 'polypeptide(L)' 'MTRGVLLDLAGVIYDGGTAIPGGVDAVARLRRAGLSIRFVSNTTRSSKQRVLDHLAAIG' A
#
# COMPACT_ATOMS: atom_id res chain seq x y z
N MET A 1 19.88 10.98 4.77
CA MET A 1 18.49 10.91 5.30
C MET A 1 17.58 10.31 4.24
N THR A 2 16.70 9.40 4.65
CA THR A 2 15.68 8.79 3.78
C THR A 2 14.62 9.83 3.40
N ARG A 3 14.30 9.93 2.10
CA ARG A 3 13.33 10.93 1.57
C ARG A 3 12.00 10.31 1.13
N GLY A 4 11.96 8.99 1.01
CA GLY A 4 10.76 8.28 0.58
C GLY A 4 10.91 6.78 0.68
N VAL A 5 9.80 6.08 0.46
CA VAL A 5 9.69 4.62 0.53
C VAL A 5 8.86 4.11 -0.65
N LEU A 6 9.25 2.95 -1.16
CA LEU A 6 8.45 2.13 -2.07
C LEU A 6 7.90 0.97 -1.26
N LEU A 7 6.58 0.81 -1.24
CA LEU A 7 5.91 -0.25 -0.51
C LEU A 7 5.30 -1.24 -1.52
N ASP A 8 5.54 -2.53 -1.30
CA ASP A 8 4.76 -3.56 -1.97
C ASP A 8 3.31 -3.54 -1.46
N LEU A 9 2.41 -4.20 -2.18
CA LEU A 9 0.99 -4.27 -1.87
C LEU A 9 0.59 -5.62 -1.26
N ALA A 10 0.77 -6.71 -2.03
CA ALA A 10 0.36 -8.04 -1.60
C ALA A 10 1.33 -8.60 -0.54
N GLY A 11 0.81 -9.12 0.56
CA GLY A 11 1.61 -9.58 1.69
C GLY A 11 2.23 -8.47 2.54
N VAL A 12 1.99 -7.19 2.21
CA VAL A 12 2.49 -6.02 2.96
C VAL A 12 1.35 -5.12 3.43
N ILE A 13 0.48 -4.68 2.52
CA ILE A 13 -0.70 -3.85 2.83
C ILE A 13 -1.95 -4.71 2.96
N TYR A 14 -2.08 -5.73 2.11
CA TYR A 14 -3.20 -6.65 2.13
C TYR A 14 -2.76 -8.08 1.84
N ASP A 15 -3.55 -9.04 2.30
CA ASP A 15 -3.49 -10.42 1.86
C ASP A 15 -4.85 -10.84 1.31
N GLY A 16 -4.88 -11.19 0.02
CA GLY A 16 -6.12 -11.44 -0.72
C GLY A 16 -7.09 -10.25 -0.67
N GLY A 17 -8.19 -10.42 0.05
CA GLY A 17 -9.26 -9.42 0.20
C GLY A 17 -9.17 -8.57 1.48
N THR A 18 -8.16 -8.79 2.32
CA THR A 18 -8.13 -8.32 3.70
C THR A 18 -6.92 -7.44 3.96
N ALA A 19 -7.10 -6.31 4.64
CA ALA A 19 -5.99 -5.48 5.09
C ALA A 19 -5.10 -6.24 6.11
N ILE A 20 -3.78 -6.10 5.97
CA ILE A 20 -2.83 -6.62 6.95
C ILE A 20 -2.87 -5.72 8.19
N PRO A 21 -3.00 -6.29 9.41
CA PRO A 21 -3.00 -5.53 10.64
C PRO A 21 -1.79 -4.60 10.76
N GLY A 22 -2.05 -3.31 11.02
CA GLY A 22 -1.03 -2.28 11.13
C GLY A 22 -0.44 -1.78 9.80
N GLY A 23 -0.79 -2.38 8.65
CA GLY A 23 -0.32 -1.94 7.33
C GLY A 23 -0.79 -0.52 6.99
N VAL A 24 -2.08 -0.25 7.17
CA VAL A 24 -2.68 1.08 6.96
C VAL A 24 -2.10 2.12 7.92
N ASP A 25 -1.96 1.75 9.20
CA ASP A 25 -1.37 2.63 10.23
C ASP A 25 0.10 2.98 9.93
N ALA A 26 0.87 2.02 9.41
CA ALA A 26 2.24 2.23 9.00
C ALA A 26 2.32 3.25 7.85
N VAL A 27 1.45 3.14 6.83
CA VAL A 27 1.36 4.12 5.74
C VAL A 27 1.03 5.51 6.30
N ALA A 28 0.05 5.61 7.20
CA ALA A 28 -0.31 6.88 7.83
C ALA A 28 0.86 7.49 8.61
N ARG A 29 1.60 6.68 9.38
CA ARG A 29 2.78 7.10 10.13
C ARG A 29 3.90 7.60 9.21
N LEU A 30 4.16 6.90 8.10
CA LEU A 30 5.16 7.30 7.11
C LEU A 30 4.80 8.62 6.42
N ARG A 31 3.50 8.84 6.10
CA ARG A 31 3.02 10.12 5.56
C ARG A 31 3.21 11.26 6.57
N ARG A 32 2.84 11.04 7.84
CA ARG A 32 3.04 12.03 8.92
C ARG A 32 4.52 12.37 9.15
N ALA A 33 5.43 11.43 8.89
CA ALA A 33 6.86 11.66 8.96
C ALA A 33 7.42 12.47 7.77
N GLY A 34 6.58 12.88 6.82
CA GLY A 34 6.99 13.68 5.65
C GLY A 34 7.70 12.88 4.56
N LEU A 35 7.61 11.55 4.58
CA LEU A 35 8.21 10.70 3.56
C LEU A 35 7.32 10.64 2.32
N SER A 36 7.96 10.72 1.14
CA SER A 36 7.26 10.41 -0.11
C SER A 36 6.96 8.91 -0.20
N ILE A 37 5.70 8.53 -0.43
CA ILE A 37 5.28 7.13 -0.53
C ILE A 37 4.85 6.83 -1.96
N ARG A 38 5.30 5.70 -2.50
CA ARG A 38 4.72 5.09 -3.70
C ARG A 38 4.49 3.61 -3.45
N PHE A 39 3.42 3.09 -4.05
CA PHE A 39 3.12 1.68 -4.06
C PHE A 39 3.66 1.04 -5.34
N VAL A 40 4.25 -0.13 -5.20
CA VAL A 40 4.73 -0.97 -6.28
C VAL A 40 4.08 -2.34 -6.15
N SER A 41 3.81 -2.99 -7.27
CA SER A 41 3.28 -4.35 -7.27
C SER A 41 3.69 -5.05 -8.55
N ASN A 42 4.05 -6.33 -8.44
CA ASN A 42 4.37 -7.18 -9.57
C ASN A 42 3.13 -7.89 -10.15
N THR A 43 1.92 -7.50 -9.73
CA THR A 43 0.70 -8.11 -10.27
C THR A 43 0.50 -7.72 -11.74
N THR A 44 0.38 -8.72 -12.60
CA THR A 44 0.04 -8.57 -14.02
C THR A 44 -1.42 -8.91 -14.32
N ARG A 45 -2.13 -9.46 -13.32
CA ARG A 45 -3.50 -10.00 -13.47
C ARG A 45 -4.59 -9.00 -13.11
N SER A 46 -4.24 -7.82 -12.60
CA SER A 46 -5.18 -6.78 -12.21
C SER A 46 -4.81 -5.46 -12.87
N SER A 47 -5.81 -4.78 -13.43
CA SER A 47 -5.61 -3.41 -13.91
C SER A 47 -5.30 -2.48 -12.74
N LYS A 48 -4.62 -1.36 -13.03
CA LYS A 48 -4.34 -0.33 -12.03
C LYS A 48 -5.61 0.14 -11.31
N GLN A 49 -6.70 0.34 -12.04
CA GLN A 49 -7.97 0.77 -11.45
C GLN A 49 -8.50 -0.26 -10.45
N ARG A 50 -8.47 -1.55 -10.80
CA ARG A 50 -8.93 -2.63 -9.91
C ARG A 50 -8.12 -2.70 -8.62
N VAL A 51 -6.81 -2.43 -8.68
CA VAL A 51 -5.96 -2.35 -7.49
C VAL A 51 -6.35 -1.15 -6.62
N LEU A 52 -6.62 0.01 -7.23
CA LEU A 52 -7.06 1.20 -6.49
C LEU A 52 -8.42 0.99 -5.82
N ASP A 53 -9.38 0.39 -6.54
CA ASP A 53 -10.71 0.07 -6.00
C ASP A 53 -10.60 -0.90 -4.83
N HIS A 54 -9.71 -1.89 -4.94
CA HIS A 54 -9.44 -2.83 -3.86
C HIS A 54 -8.85 -2.15 -2.62
N LEU A 55 -7.84 -1.29 -2.81
CA LEU A 55 -7.25 -0.50 -1.72
C LEU A 55 -8.30 0.39 -1.04
N ALA A 56 -9.14 1.07 -1.81
CA ALA A 56 -10.21 1.90 -1.26
C ALA A 56 -11.26 1.10 -0.47
N ALA A 57 -11.49 -0.16 -0.84
CA ALA A 57 -12.42 -1.03 -0.13
C ALA A 57 -11.88 -1.51 1.23
N ILE A 58 -10.55 -1.58 1.41
CA ILE A 58 -9.92 -2.09 2.63
C ILE A 58 -9.35 -1.01 3.56
N GLY A 59 -9.19 0.24 3.08
CA GLY A 59 -8.77 1.38 3.92
C GLY A 59 -7.81 2.36 3.24
#